data_AF-U3TUB4-F1
#
_entry.id   AF-U3TUB4-F1
#
_cell.length_a   1.000
_cell.length_b   1.000
_cell.length_c   1.000
_cell.angle_alpha   90.00
_cell.angle_beta   90.00
_cell.angle_gamma   90.00
#
_symmetry.space_group_name_H-M   'P 1'
#
loop_
_entity.id
_entity.type
_entity.pdbx_description
1 polymer ?
#
loop_
_entity_poly.entity_id
_entity_poly.type
_entity_poly.pdbx_seq_one_letter_code
_entity_poly.pdbx_strand_id
1 'polypeptide(L)'
;MPAGGATINVPVSAEWKRHDLYLSAIVVRDGDKANGTTPKRAVGLLHLPMATAARRLTLALEALDRIRPEQTVKVKVKARREGGELPKQVQVLLSAVDSGVLSITDYATPDPWNGFFGRKRYNADQYDVFGQLIEGGGKLAALRFGGDEDDADALSRGGKKPVTEAQIVAQQLQPVTLDASGEGTLELPVPAFNDELRLMAQVWSEDSFGAADRKLVVAAPLVSELATPRFLASGDQSTLALDLTNLTD
;
A
#
# COMPACT_ATOMS: atom_id res chain seq x y z
N MET A 1 -32.48 22.01 -12.18
CA MET A 1 -31.89 21.20 -13.27
C MET A 1 -33.01 20.73 -14.18
N PRO A 2 -32.81 20.70 -15.52
CA PRO A 2 -33.78 20.13 -16.44
C PRO A 2 -34.05 18.66 -16.14
N ALA A 3 -35.22 18.15 -16.53
CA ALA A 3 -35.63 16.76 -16.28
C ALA A 3 -34.68 15.70 -16.87
N GLY A 4 -33.87 16.06 -17.88
CA GLY A 4 -32.87 15.20 -18.51
C GLY A 4 -31.42 15.44 -18.07
N GLY A 5 -31.19 16.28 -17.05
CA GLY A 5 -29.85 16.72 -16.66
C GLY A 5 -29.31 17.88 -17.52
N ALA A 6 -28.06 18.27 -17.28
CA ALA A 6 -27.37 19.30 -18.03
C ALA A 6 -25.91 18.90 -18.27
N THR A 7 -25.39 19.17 -19.46
CA THR A 7 -23.97 19.01 -19.78
C THR A 7 -23.30 20.38 -19.70
N ILE A 8 -22.24 20.48 -18.91
CA ILE A 8 -21.47 21.71 -18.71
C ILE A 8 -20.04 21.45 -19.15
N ASN A 9 -19.53 22.25 -20.09
CA ASN A 9 -18.13 22.21 -20.49
C ASN A 9 -17.30 22.98 -19.46
N VAL A 10 -16.35 22.30 -18.82
CA VAL A 10 -15.41 22.90 -17.86
C VAL A 10 -14.01 22.86 -18.47
N PRO A 11 -13.45 23.98 -18.94
CA PRO A 11 -12.11 24.00 -19.50
C PRO A 11 -11.08 23.76 -18.39
N VAL A 12 -10.19 22.78 -18.61
CA VAL A 12 -9.09 22.48 -17.68
C VAL A 12 -7.92 23.41 -18.00
N SER A 13 -7.50 24.24 -17.05
CA SER A 13 -6.37 25.16 -17.24
C SER A 13 -5.04 24.42 -17.24
N ALA A 14 -4.15 24.78 -18.16
CA ALA A 14 -2.78 24.26 -18.21
C ALA A 14 -1.91 24.71 -17.02
N GLU A 15 -2.34 25.74 -16.29
CA GLU A 15 -1.63 26.24 -15.10
C GLU A 15 -1.83 25.34 -13.87
N TRP A 16 -2.83 24.45 -13.90
CA TRP A 16 -3.18 23.58 -12.76
C TRP A 16 -2.20 22.41 -12.64
N LYS A 17 -1.13 22.60 -11.85
CA LYS A 17 -0.12 21.57 -11.56
C LYS A 17 -0.33 20.88 -10.21
N ARG A 18 -1.56 20.45 -9.92
CA ARG A 18 -1.96 19.86 -8.62
C ARG A 18 -2.95 18.70 -8.78
N HIS A 19 -3.02 17.80 -7.80
CA HIS A 19 -3.75 16.51 -7.88
C HIS A 19 -4.91 16.40 -6.86
N ASP A 20 -5.18 17.47 -6.13
CA ASP A 20 -6.26 17.64 -5.15
C ASP A 20 -7.44 18.46 -5.71
N LEU A 21 -7.64 18.43 -7.03
CA LEU A 21 -8.74 19.12 -7.70
C LEU A 21 -10.02 18.30 -7.63
N TYR A 22 -11.13 18.98 -7.33
CA TYR A 22 -12.47 18.40 -7.28
C TYR A 22 -13.47 19.32 -7.98
N LEU A 23 -14.44 18.71 -8.65
CA LEU A 23 -15.63 19.36 -9.16
C LEU A 23 -16.74 19.19 -8.12
N SER A 24 -17.31 20.31 -7.66
CA SER A 24 -18.51 20.30 -6.81
C SER A 24 -19.68 20.95 -7.54
N ALA A 25 -20.86 20.35 -7.39
CA ALA A 25 -22.09 20.89 -7.95
C ALA A 25 -23.17 20.86 -6.87
N ILE A 26 -23.91 21.95 -6.75
CA ILE A 26 -25.02 22.08 -5.79
C ILE A 26 -26.25 22.47 -6.59
N VAL A 27 -27.34 21.76 -6.34
CA VAL A 27 -28.65 22.09 -6.91
C VAL A 27 -29.65 22.24 -5.78
N VAL A 28 -30.46 23.29 -5.88
CA VAL A 28 -31.56 23.56 -4.95
C VAL A 28 -32.84 23.48 -5.74
N ARG A 29 -33.79 22.69 -5.25
CA ARG A 29 -35.15 22.64 -5.73
C ARG A 29 -36.03 23.40 -4.75
N ASP A 30 -36.87 24.28 -5.28
CA ASP A 30 -37.82 25.03 -4.48
C ASP A 30 -38.76 24.11 -3.70
N GLY A 31 -39.18 24.60 -2.54
CA GLY A 31 -40.24 23.99 -1.75
C GLY A 31 -41.62 24.34 -2.29
N ASP A 32 -42.63 23.66 -1.77
CA ASP A 32 -44.03 23.91 -2.06
C ASP A 32 -44.79 24.12 -0.74
N LYS A 33 -45.26 25.36 -0.53
CA LYS A 33 -45.98 25.75 0.69
C LYS A 33 -47.35 25.07 0.80
N ALA A 34 -48.03 24.81 -0.31
CA ALA A 34 -49.36 24.20 -0.30
C ALA A 34 -49.29 22.73 0.15
N ASN A 35 -48.20 22.05 -0.21
CA ASN A 35 -47.95 20.65 0.11
C ASN A 35 -46.98 20.45 1.29
N GLY A 36 -46.64 21.50 2.04
CA GLY A 36 -45.74 21.44 3.20
C GLY A 36 -44.32 20.94 2.89
N THR A 37 -43.87 21.02 1.64
CA THR A 37 -42.57 20.52 1.20
C THR A 37 -41.51 21.60 1.31
N THR A 38 -40.45 21.37 2.09
CA THR A 38 -39.33 22.31 2.21
C THR A 38 -38.42 22.26 0.97
N PRO A 39 -37.65 23.34 0.70
CA PRO A 39 -36.61 23.31 -0.34
C PRO A 39 -35.62 22.17 -0.10
N LYS A 40 -35.29 21.45 -1.17
CA LYS A 40 -34.33 20.33 -1.10
C LYS A 40 -33.06 20.66 -1.84
N ARG A 41 -31.93 20.32 -1.22
CA ARG A 41 -30.60 20.48 -1.79
C ARG A 41 -30.01 19.10 -2.12
N ALA A 42 -29.35 18.98 -3.28
CA ALA A 42 -28.45 17.88 -3.58
C ALA A 42 -27.04 18.40 -3.87
N VAL A 43 -26.03 17.65 -3.45
CA VAL A 43 -24.61 17.95 -3.64
C VAL A 43 -23.95 16.79 -4.39
N GLY A 44 -23.19 17.12 -5.43
CA GLY A 44 -22.30 16.19 -6.14
C GLY A 44 -20.85 16.60 -5.95
N LEU A 45 -19.97 15.61 -5.75
CA LEU A 45 -18.53 15.81 -5.64
C LEU A 45 -17.81 14.76 -6.50
N LEU A 46 -16.87 15.21 -7.33
CA LEU A 46 -16.10 14.35 -8.22
C LEU A 46 -14.62 14.75 -8.23
N HIS A 47 -13.71 13.79 -8.07
CA HIS A 47 -12.27 14.04 -8.21
C HIS A 47 -11.92 14.26 -9.69
N LEU A 48 -11.09 15.27 -9.97
CA LEU A 48 -10.57 15.53 -11.30
C LEU A 48 -9.15 14.93 -11.43
N PRO A 49 -8.98 13.80 -12.14
CA PRO A 49 -7.66 13.19 -12.33
C PRO A 49 -6.79 14.04 -13.26
N MET A 50 -5.64 14.49 -12.75
CA MET A 50 -4.66 15.31 -13.48
C MET A 50 -3.38 14.53 -13.85
N ALA A 51 -3.25 13.29 -13.36
CA ALA A 51 -2.05 12.48 -13.54
C ALA A 51 -1.90 12.05 -15.01
N THR A 52 -0.69 12.21 -15.56
CA THR A 52 -0.37 11.75 -16.92
C THR A 52 0.36 10.41 -16.88
N ALA A 53 -0.06 9.47 -17.73
CA ALA A 53 0.62 8.18 -17.89
C ALA A 53 2.10 8.36 -18.29
N ALA A 54 2.43 9.46 -18.98
CA ALA A 54 3.80 9.81 -19.36
C ALA A 54 4.75 9.99 -18.17
N ARG A 55 4.28 10.16 -16.93
CA ARG A 55 5.16 10.24 -15.74
C ARG A 55 5.29 8.91 -14.99
N ARG A 56 4.73 7.83 -15.54
CA ARG A 56 4.85 6.49 -14.98
C ARG A 56 6.03 5.75 -15.58
N LEU A 57 6.85 5.17 -14.72
CA LEU A 57 7.88 4.20 -15.09
C LEU A 57 7.34 2.80 -14.79
N THR A 58 7.43 1.93 -15.79
CA THR A 58 7.20 0.50 -15.62
C THR A 58 8.53 -0.15 -15.30
N LEU A 59 8.58 -0.88 -14.18
CA LEU A 59 9.78 -1.60 -13.74
C LEU A 59 9.53 -3.10 -13.87
N ALA A 60 10.45 -3.81 -14.51
CA ALA A 60 10.47 -5.27 -14.50
C ALA A 60 11.58 -5.76 -13.56
N LEU A 61 11.24 -6.72 -12.70
CA LEU A 61 12.17 -7.43 -11.82
C LEU A 61 12.37 -8.85 -12.34
N GLU A 62 13.61 -9.15 -12.71
CA GLU A 62 14.03 -10.46 -13.20
C GLU A 62 14.95 -11.12 -12.17
N ALA A 63 14.44 -12.18 -11.56
CA ALA A 63 15.16 -13.06 -10.64
C ALA A 63 14.68 -14.50 -10.89
N LEU A 64 15.45 -15.48 -10.41
CA LEU A 64 14.99 -16.88 -10.37
C LEU A 64 13.75 -17.01 -9.49
N ASP A 65 12.87 -17.97 -9.76
CA ASP A 65 11.69 -18.20 -8.91
C ASP A 65 12.03 -18.88 -7.60
N ARG A 66 13.10 -19.69 -7.60
CA ARG A 66 13.59 -20.43 -6.45
C ARG A 66 15.11 -20.37 -6.36
N ILE A 67 15.62 -20.19 -5.15
CA ILE A 67 17.04 -20.15 -4.81
C ILE A 67 17.32 -20.98 -3.55
N ARG A 68 18.60 -21.29 -3.32
CA ARG A 68 19.12 -21.77 -2.04
C ARG A 68 19.38 -20.58 -1.08
N PRO A 69 19.36 -20.80 0.24
CA PRO A 69 19.84 -19.82 1.20
C PRO A 69 21.36 -19.60 1.10
N GLU A 70 21.87 -18.61 1.85
CA GLU A 70 23.32 -18.35 2.04
C GLU A 70 24.09 -18.09 0.73
N GLN A 71 23.45 -17.37 -0.20
CA GLN A 71 24.08 -16.97 -1.46
C GLN A 71 23.70 -15.55 -1.85
N THR A 72 24.55 -14.94 -2.68
CA THR A 72 24.26 -13.65 -3.30
C THR A 72 23.56 -13.86 -4.64
N VAL A 73 22.35 -13.34 -4.76
CA VAL A 73 21.50 -13.46 -5.95
C VAL A 73 21.55 -12.19 -6.78
N LYS A 74 21.66 -12.35 -8.09
CA LYS A 74 21.60 -11.23 -9.03
C LYS A 74 20.15 -10.96 -9.41
N VAL A 75 19.65 -9.78 -9.05
CA VAL A 75 18.33 -9.28 -9.45
C VAL A 75 18.54 -8.29 -10.58
N LYS A 76 18.09 -8.64 -11.78
CA LYS A 76 18.12 -7.76 -12.94
C LYS A 76 16.89 -6.87 -12.94
N VAL A 77 17.08 -5.61 -13.30
CA VAL A 77 15.99 -4.64 -13.36
C VAL A 77 15.98 -3.96 -14.72
N LYS A 78 14.77 -3.72 -15.25
CA LYS A 78 14.55 -3.01 -16.52
C LYS A 78 13.46 -1.97 -16.34
N ALA A 79 13.82 -0.70 -16.40
CA ALA A 79 12.87 0.40 -16.42
C ALA A 79 12.43 0.70 -17.86
N ARG A 80 11.15 1.04 -18.04
CA ARG A 80 10.58 1.53 -19.30
C ARG A 80 9.62 2.68 -19.01
N ARG A 81 9.48 3.60 -19.95
CA ARG A 81 8.50 4.67 -19.91
C ARG A 81 7.45 4.42 -20.99
N GLU A 82 6.18 4.48 -20.64
CA GLU A 82 5.13 4.39 -21.65
C GLU A 82 5.10 5.67 -22.50
N GLY A 83 5.14 5.51 -23.82
CA GLY A 83 4.94 6.61 -24.77
C GLY A 83 6.13 7.55 -24.95
N GLY A 84 7.36 7.17 -24.55
CA GLY A 84 8.53 8.02 -24.80
C GLY A 84 9.86 7.41 -24.35
N GLU A 85 10.92 8.21 -24.49
CA GLU A 85 12.26 7.86 -24.05
C GLU A 85 12.38 7.85 -22.51
N LEU A 86 13.29 7.01 -22.01
CA LEU A 86 13.65 6.96 -20.60
C LEU A 86 14.23 8.32 -20.14
N PRO A 87 13.83 8.81 -18.96
CA PRO A 87 14.43 10.02 -18.40
C PRO A 87 15.90 9.80 -18.06
N LYS A 88 16.67 10.88 -17.97
CA LYS A 88 18.07 10.81 -17.55
C LYS A 88 18.15 10.43 -16.07
N GLN A 89 19.18 9.67 -15.70
CA GLN A 89 19.49 9.28 -14.32
C GLN A 89 18.32 8.59 -13.61
N VAL A 90 17.91 7.44 -14.12
CA VAL A 90 16.92 6.60 -13.43
C VAL A 90 17.60 5.88 -12.28
N GLN A 91 17.04 6.01 -11.08
CA GLN A 91 17.51 5.34 -9.87
C GLN A 91 16.55 4.21 -9.48
N VAL A 92 17.09 3.14 -8.92
CA VAL A 92 16.31 2.03 -8.36
C VAL A 92 16.76 1.74 -6.93
N LEU A 93 15.81 1.58 -6.03
CA LEU A 93 16.01 1.05 -4.68
C LEU A 93 15.33 -0.30 -4.59
N LEU A 94 16.09 -1.34 -4.24
CA LEU A 94 15.57 -2.70 -4.04
C LEU A 94 15.59 -3.04 -2.55
N SER A 95 14.49 -3.61 -2.09
CA SER A 95 14.33 -4.20 -0.76
C SER A 95 13.85 -5.64 -0.90
N ALA A 96 14.25 -6.49 0.05
CA ALA A 96 13.80 -7.87 0.16
C ALA A 96 13.32 -8.12 1.59
N VAL A 97 12.05 -8.45 1.74
CA VAL A 97 11.42 -8.66 3.05
C VAL A 97 10.70 -10.00 3.06
N ASP A 98 10.76 -10.70 4.19
CA ASP A 98 9.98 -11.89 4.45
C ASP A 98 8.47 -11.64 4.24
N SER A 99 7.86 -12.46 3.39
CA SER A 99 6.43 -12.38 3.07
C SER A 99 5.55 -12.67 4.28
N GLY A 100 5.99 -13.52 5.21
CA GLY A 100 5.31 -13.78 6.47
C GLY A 100 5.17 -12.53 7.32
N VAL A 101 6.23 -11.71 7.40
CA VAL A 101 6.23 -10.42 8.12
C VAL A 101 5.29 -9.42 7.45
N LEU A 102 5.34 -9.30 6.11
CA LEU A 102 4.49 -8.37 5.38
C LEU A 102 3.00 -8.74 5.50
N SER A 103 2.68 -10.04 5.55
CA SER A 103 1.30 -10.55 5.59
C SER A 103 0.59 -10.26 6.92
N ILE A 104 1.32 -10.00 8.00
CA ILE A 104 0.70 -9.63 9.30
C ILE A 104 -0.13 -8.33 9.19
N THR A 105 0.27 -7.43 8.29
CA THR A 105 -0.34 -6.10 8.11
C THR A 105 -0.86 -5.86 6.71
N ASP A 106 -0.90 -6.89 5.87
CA ASP A 106 -1.19 -6.78 4.42
C ASP A 106 -0.36 -5.66 3.75
N TYR A 107 0.94 -5.59 4.07
CA TYR A 107 1.79 -4.48 3.65
C TYR A 107 1.87 -4.39 2.12
N ALA A 108 1.39 -3.27 1.58
CA ALA A 108 1.46 -2.97 0.15
C ALA A 108 2.84 -2.44 -0.23
N THR A 109 3.35 -2.87 -1.38
CA THR A 109 4.56 -2.29 -1.96
C THR A 109 4.37 -0.79 -2.18
N PRO A 110 5.26 0.06 -1.63
CA PRO A 110 5.15 1.50 -1.83
C PRO A 110 5.22 1.87 -3.31
N ASP A 111 4.19 2.57 -3.79
CA ASP A 111 4.10 3.11 -5.15
C ASP A 111 4.28 4.65 -5.12
N PRO A 112 5.48 5.17 -5.43
CA PRO A 112 5.72 6.60 -5.43
C PRO A 112 4.89 7.35 -6.48
N TRP A 113 4.51 6.69 -7.60
CA TRP A 113 3.65 7.30 -8.60
C TRP A 113 2.28 7.62 -8.01
N ASN A 114 1.67 6.65 -7.32
CA ASN A 114 0.42 6.89 -6.60
C ASN A 114 0.62 7.88 -5.43
N GLY A 115 1.76 7.84 -4.74
CA GLY A 115 2.10 8.81 -3.69
C GLY A 115 2.04 10.26 -4.19
N PHE A 116 2.73 10.57 -5.28
CA PHE A 116 2.79 11.93 -5.83
C PHE A 116 1.55 12.30 -6.64
N PHE A 117 1.07 11.42 -7.53
CA PHE A 117 0.04 11.76 -8.51
C PHE A 117 -1.35 11.19 -8.20
N GLY A 118 -1.46 10.28 -7.24
CA GLY A 118 -2.73 9.72 -6.80
C GLY A 118 -3.66 10.78 -6.18
N ARG A 119 -4.94 10.41 -6.09
CA ARG A 119 -6.01 11.26 -5.54
C ARG A 119 -5.64 11.76 -4.15
N LYS A 120 -5.69 13.08 -3.98
CA LYS A 120 -5.49 13.74 -2.69
C LYS A 120 -6.84 14.06 -2.03
N ARG A 121 -6.87 14.27 -0.72
CA ARG A 121 -8.11 14.57 0.02
C ARG A 121 -8.79 15.82 -0.52
N TYR A 122 -10.12 15.83 -0.50
CA TYR A 122 -10.88 17.07 -0.64
C TYR A 122 -10.61 17.95 0.59
N ASN A 123 -10.25 19.20 0.37
CA ASN A 123 -9.70 20.08 1.41
C ASN A 123 -10.57 21.31 1.70
N ALA A 124 -11.83 21.29 1.25
CA ALA A 124 -12.79 22.34 1.55
C ALA A 124 -13.92 21.78 2.42
N ASP A 125 -14.28 22.53 3.44
CA ASP A 125 -15.43 22.21 4.29
C ASP A 125 -16.66 22.92 3.74
N GLN A 126 -17.74 22.15 3.50
CA GLN A 126 -19.00 22.70 3.01
C GLN A 126 -19.96 22.88 4.18
N TYR A 127 -20.42 24.11 4.38
CA TYR A 127 -21.39 24.47 5.41
C TYR A 127 -22.68 24.98 4.75
N ASP A 128 -23.82 24.51 5.24
CA ASP A 128 -25.13 24.94 4.77
C ASP A 128 -26.21 24.77 5.85
N VAL A 129 -27.36 25.42 5.64
CA VAL A 129 -28.48 25.42 6.59
C VAL A 129 -29.67 24.58 6.11
N PHE A 130 -29.57 23.86 4.99
CA PHE A 130 -30.70 23.13 4.42
C PHE A 130 -31.11 21.92 5.29
N GLY A 131 -30.18 21.36 6.07
CA GLY A 131 -30.49 20.33 7.07
C GLY A 131 -31.22 20.85 8.32
N GLN A 132 -31.29 22.17 8.52
CA GLN A 132 -32.02 22.80 9.63
C GLN A 132 -33.47 23.16 9.25
N LEU A 133 -33.86 22.94 7.99
CA LEU A 133 -35.23 23.17 7.55
C LEU A 133 -36.14 22.12 8.20
N ILE A 134 -36.99 22.58 9.12
CA ILE A 134 -37.97 21.74 9.79
C ILE A 134 -39.03 21.29 8.77
N GLU A 135 -39.05 20.00 8.44
CA GLU A 135 -40.16 19.37 7.70
C GLU A 135 -41.37 19.21 8.63
N GLY A 136 -42.59 19.33 8.09
CA GLY A 136 -43.84 19.30 8.88
C GLY A 136 -44.18 17.96 9.54
N GLY A 137 -43.34 16.94 9.44
CA GLY A 137 -43.54 15.61 10.03
C GLY A 137 -42.23 14.99 10.52
N GLY A 138 -42.16 14.70 11.82
CA GLY A 138 -41.03 13.99 12.43
C GLY A 138 -41.28 12.48 12.51
N LYS A 139 -40.25 11.67 12.31
CA LYS A 139 -40.28 10.25 12.68
C LYS A 139 -40.03 10.14 14.19
N LEU A 140 -40.90 9.44 14.91
CA LEU A 140 -40.68 9.12 16.32
C LEU A 140 -39.33 8.41 16.47
N ALA A 141 -38.44 8.98 17.29
CA ALA A 141 -37.20 8.32 17.64
C ALA A 141 -37.52 7.10 18.52
N ALA A 142 -36.94 5.95 18.18
CA ALA A 142 -36.92 4.81 19.10
C ALA A 142 -35.74 4.99 20.06
N LEU A 143 -36.01 5.05 21.36
CA LEU A 143 -35.00 4.96 22.40
C LEU A 143 -34.23 3.64 22.23
N ARG A 144 -32.92 3.72 22.04
CA ARG A 144 -32.02 2.57 22.14
C ARG A 144 -31.14 2.76 23.36
N PHE A 145 -31.04 1.71 24.17
CA PHE A 145 -30.04 1.56 25.21
C PHE A 145 -29.03 0.52 24.71
N GLY A 146 -27.74 0.81 24.85
CA GLY A 146 -26.65 -0.02 24.35
C GLY A 146 -25.56 0.84 23.72
N GLY A 147 -24.71 1.43 24.57
CA GLY A 147 -23.32 1.68 24.18
C GLY A 147 -22.58 0.40 24.52
N ASP A 148 -22.10 -0.30 23.49
CA ASP A 148 -21.34 -1.53 23.69
C ASP A 148 -20.00 -1.19 24.33
N GLU A 149 -19.58 -2.09 25.21
CA GLU A 149 -18.33 -2.04 25.95
C GLU A 149 -17.18 -2.13 24.94
N ASP A 150 -16.26 -1.17 24.95
CA ASP A 150 -15.01 -1.27 24.18
C ASP A 150 -14.22 -2.47 24.74
N ASP A 151 -14.36 -3.62 24.09
CA ASP A 151 -13.49 -4.81 24.19
C ASP A 151 -12.08 -4.50 23.61
N ALA A 152 -11.58 -3.31 23.90
CA ALA A 152 -10.27 -2.83 23.48
C ALA A 152 -9.20 -3.49 24.37
N ASP A 153 -8.81 -4.68 23.92
CA ASP A 153 -7.48 -5.27 24.08
C ASP A 153 -7.24 -6.13 25.33
N ALA A 154 -7.75 -7.36 25.28
CA ALA A 154 -7.40 -8.43 26.21
C ALA A 154 -5.90 -8.79 26.24
N LEU A 155 -5.09 -8.38 25.23
CA LEU A 155 -3.66 -8.69 25.17
C LEU A 155 -2.79 -7.72 25.99
N SER A 156 -3.34 -6.60 26.47
CA SER A 156 -2.56 -5.60 27.22
C SER A 156 -2.34 -5.95 28.70
N ARG A 157 -2.98 -7.00 29.26
CA ARG A 157 -2.97 -7.28 30.71
C ARG A 157 -1.79 -8.13 31.21
N GLY A 158 -0.94 -8.65 30.34
CA GLY A 158 0.05 -9.70 30.66
C GLY A 158 1.49 -9.25 30.97
N GLY A 159 1.80 -7.95 30.97
CA GLY A 159 3.18 -7.46 31.11
C GLY A 159 4.05 -7.71 29.87
N LYS A 160 5.35 -7.41 29.97
CA LYS A 160 6.29 -7.53 28.84
C LYS A 160 6.55 -9.00 28.50
N LYS A 161 6.21 -9.42 27.28
CA LYS A 161 6.47 -10.78 26.80
C LYS A 161 7.98 -11.10 26.85
N PRO A 162 8.37 -12.34 27.18
CA PRO A 162 9.77 -12.75 27.15
C PRO A 162 10.35 -12.69 25.73
N VAL A 163 11.62 -12.27 25.62
CA VAL A 163 12.33 -12.02 24.35
C VAL A 163 12.35 -13.28 23.48
N THR A 164 11.67 -13.24 22.33
CA THR A 164 11.72 -14.26 21.28
C THR A 164 12.80 -13.92 20.27
N GLU A 165 13.67 -14.86 19.97
CA GLU A 165 14.60 -14.76 18.85
C GLU A 165 13.90 -15.31 17.60
N ALA A 166 13.50 -14.41 16.70
CA ALA A 166 13.01 -14.76 15.37
C ALA A 166 13.91 -14.09 14.35
N GLN A 167 14.38 -14.85 13.36
CA GLN A 167 15.20 -14.31 12.30
C GLN A 167 14.32 -13.57 11.29
N ILE A 168 14.32 -12.24 11.38
CA ILE A 168 13.55 -11.40 10.45
C ILE A 168 14.44 -10.99 9.29
N VAL A 169 14.10 -11.44 8.07
CA VAL A 169 14.76 -10.96 6.86
C VAL A 169 14.06 -9.70 6.38
N ALA A 170 14.73 -8.56 6.58
CA ALA A 170 14.32 -7.26 6.06
C ALA A 170 15.57 -6.51 5.61
N GLN A 171 15.86 -6.55 4.30
CA GLN A 171 17.05 -5.97 3.71
C GLN A 171 16.69 -4.87 2.72
N GLN A 172 17.54 -3.85 2.65
CA GLN A 172 17.46 -2.78 1.67
C GLN A 172 18.84 -2.50 1.12
N LEU A 173 18.98 -2.53 -0.20
CA LEU A 173 20.24 -2.24 -0.87
C LEU A 173 20.45 -0.73 -0.98
N GLN A 174 21.65 -0.33 -1.38
CA GLN A 174 21.90 1.05 -1.79
C GLN A 174 21.20 1.34 -3.12
N PRO A 175 20.72 2.58 -3.35
CA PRO A 175 20.21 2.99 -4.66
C PRO A 175 21.26 2.80 -5.75
N VAL A 176 20.84 2.32 -6.91
CA VAL A 176 21.69 2.19 -8.11
C VAL A 176 21.14 3.00 -9.26
N THR A 177 22.03 3.61 -10.04
CA THR A 177 21.67 4.31 -11.27
C THR A 177 21.65 3.31 -12.43
N LEU A 178 20.55 3.27 -13.16
CA LEU A 178 20.40 2.44 -14.35
C LEU A 178 21.21 3.02 -15.51
N ASP A 179 21.59 2.14 -16.44
CA ASP A 179 22.28 2.54 -17.65
C ASP A 179 21.36 3.27 -18.65
N ALA A 180 21.94 3.68 -19.79
CA ALA A 180 21.20 4.40 -20.84
C ALA A 180 20.05 3.58 -21.46
N SER A 181 20.07 2.25 -21.32
CA SER A 181 19.02 1.35 -21.78
C SER A 181 17.95 1.06 -20.71
N GLY A 182 18.08 1.68 -19.52
CA GLY A 182 17.24 1.46 -18.36
C GLY A 182 17.49 0.12 -17.68
N GLU A 183 18.69 -0.46 -17.83
CA GLU A 183 19.07 -1.74 -17.22
C GLU A 183 19.97 -1.55 -16.00
N GLY A 184 19.86 -2.49 -15.07
CA GLY A 184 20.73 -2.57 -13.89
C GLY A 184 20.74 -3.98 -13.33
N THR A 185 21.80 -4.31 -12.58
CA THR A 185 21.88 -5.57 -11.82
C THR A 185 22.21 -5.23 -10.37
N LEU A 186 21.39 -5.73 -9.45
CA LEU A 186 21.60 -5.59 -8.01
C LEU A 186 22.00 -6.94 -7.40
N GLU A 187 22.94 -6.91 -6.48
CA GLU A 187 23.39 -8.10 -5.76
C GLU A 187 22.72 -8.15 -4.39
N LEU A 188 21.84 -9.14 -4.21
CA LEU A 188 21.07 -9.37 -3.00
C LEU A 188 21.72 -10.52 -2.20
N PRO A 189 22.42 -10.25 -1.09
CA PRO A 189 22.89 -11.31 -0.19
C PRO A 189 21.69 -11.91 0.56
N VAL A 190 21.47 -13.22 0.41
CA VAL A 190 20.38 -13.93 1.08
C VAL A 190 20.96 -14.71 2.27
N PRO A 191 20.50 -14.48 3.51
CA PRO A 191 21.01 -15.17 4.69
C PRO A 191 20.51 -16.63 4.74
N ALA A 192 20.81 -17.33 5.84
CA ALA A 192 20.19 -18.61 6.16
C ALA A 192 18.68 -18.40 6.39
N PHE A 193 17.87 -18.56 5.34
CA PHE A 193 16.44 -18.28 5.34
C PHE A 193 15.71 -19.33 4.49
N ASN A 194 14.58 -19.85 4.97
CA ASN A 194 13.82 -20.90 4.30
C ASN A 194 12.34 -20.51 4.21
N ASP A 195 12.01 -19.51 3.40
CA ASP A 195 10.63 -19.10 3.12
C ASP A 195 10.58 -18.24 1.84
N GLU A 196 9.47 -17.54 1.60
CA GLU A 196 9.25 -16.61 0.49
C GLU A 196 9.70 -15.18 0.84
N LEU A 197 10.66 -14.66 0.09
CA LEU A 197 10.98 -13.23 0.09
C LEU A 197 10.12 -12.47 -0.92
N ARG A 198 9.54 -11.35 -0.50
CA ARG A 198 8.99 -10.36 -1.41
C ARG A 198 10.06 -9.34 -1.75
N LEU A 199 10.52 -9.38 -3.00
CA LEU A 199 11.35 -8.35 -3.60
C LEU A 199 10.47 -7.17 -3.95
N MET A 200 10.83 -5.98 -3.49
CA MET A 200 10.11 -4.74 -3.76
C MET A 200 11.10 -3.72 -4.27
N ALA A 201 10.74 -3.03 -5.35
CA ALA A 201 11.60 -1.99 -5.90
C ALA A 201 10.82 -0.72 -6.19
N GLN A 202 11.41 0.42 -5.83
CA GLN A 202 10.98 1.74 -6.26
C GLN A 202 11.94 2.26 -7.32
N VAL A 203 11.39 2.86 -8.37
CA VAL A 203 12.17 3.49 -9.44
C VAL A 203 11.77 4.95 -9.57
N TRP A 204 12.75 5.83 -9.73
CA TRP A 204 12.48 7.26 -9.87
C TRP A 204 13.51 7.98 -10.76
N SER A 205 13.07 9.10 -11.31
CA SER A 205 13.91 10.17 -11.85
C SER A 205 13.44 11.50 -11.26
N GLU A 206 13.70 12.63 -11.93
CA GLU A 206 13.21 13.95 -11.54
C GLU A 206 11.68 14.04 -11.42
N ASP A 207 10.93 13.57 -12.41
CA ASP A 207 9.47 13.73 -12.48
C ASP A 207 8.70 12.44 -12.82
N SER A 208 9.41 11.32 -12.94
CA SER A 208 8.86 10.04 -13.36
C SER A 208 9.10 8.99 -12.28
N PHE A 209 8.06 8.22 -11.96
CA PHE A 209 8.04 7.32 -10.81
C PHE A 209 7.40 5.99 -11.15
N GLY A 210 7.81 4.94 -10.45
CA GLY A 210 7.22 3.62 -10.56
C GLY A 210 7.61 2.71 -9.40
N ALA A 211 6.96 1.56 -9.36
CA ALA A 211 7.30 0.48 -8.45
C ALA A 211 7.01 -0.87 -9.11
N ALA A 212 7.66 -1.91 -8.60
CA ALA A 212 7.35 -3.29 -8.92
C ALA A 212 7.69 -4.19 -7.73
N ASP A 213 7.05 -5.34 -7.67
CA ASP A 213 7.38 -6.38 -6.72
C ASP A 213 7.33 -7.77 -7.35
N ARG A 214 8.06 -8.71 -6.74
CA ARG A 214 8.16 -10.10 -7.17
C ARG A 214 8.42 -11.01 -5.98
N LYS A 215 7.83 -12.21 -5.99
CA LYS A 215 8.10 -13.28 -5.02
C LYS A 215 9.35 -14.07 -5.41
N LEU A 216 10.14 -14.46 -4.40
CA LEU A 216 11.36 -15.25 -4.53
C LEU A 216 11.36 -16.33 -3.45
N VAL A 217 11.26 -17.59 -3.83
CA VAL A 217 11.27 -18.71 -2.87
C VAL A 217 12.70 -19.07 -2.49
N VAL A 218 13.00 -19.11 -1.20
CA VAL A 218 14.29 -19.54 -0.66
C VAL A 218 14.11 -20.87 0.05
N ALA A 219 14.79 -21.91 -0.41
CA ALA A 219 14.64 -23.26 0.16
C ALA A 219 15.95 -24.05 0.11
N ALA A 220 16.44 -24.46 1.27
CA ALA A 220 17.49 -25.48 1.40
C ALA A 220 16.99 -26.84 0.87
N PRO A 221 17.88 -27.72 0.35
CA PRO A 221 17.49 -29.07 -0.05
C PRO A 221 17.05 -29.91 1.16
N LEU A 222 17.70 -29.69 2.29
CA LEU A 222 17.39 -30.27 3.58
C LEU A 222 17.24 -29.12 4.58
N VAL A 223 16.06 -28.98 5.16
CA VAL A 223 15.81 -28.01 6.23
C VAL A 223 16.05 -28.71 7.56
N SER A 224 16.83 -28.08 8.44
CA SER A 224 17.14 -28.59 9.76
C SER A 224 16.76 -27.56 10.83
N GLU A 225 15.85 -27.93 11.72
CA GLU A 225 15.36 -27.06 12.79
C GLU A 225 15.63 -27.70 14.14
N LEU A 226 16.35 -27.00 15.01
CA LEU A 226 16.68 -27.48 16.35
C LEU A 226 15.76 -26.82 17.38
N ALA A 227 14.91 -27.61 18.03
CA ALA A 227 14.10 -27.16 19.15
C ALA A 227 14.95 -27.13 20.43
N THR A 228 15.30 -25.92 20.89
CA THR A 228 16.09 -25.70 22.10
C THR A 228 15.27 -25.09 23.24
N PRO A 229 15.58 -25.44 24.50
CA PRO A 229 15.08 -24.67 25.64
C PRO A 229 15.71 -23.27 25.61
N ARG A 230 14.94 -22.24 26.00
CA ARG A 230 15.41 -20.84 26.00
C ARG A 230 16.61 -20.61 26.93
N PHE A 231 16.74 -21.42 27.98
CA PHE A 231 17.89 -21.45 28.88
C PHE A 231 18.03 -22.83 29.53
N LEU A 232 19.22 -23.13 30.05
CA LEU A 232 19.51 -24.25 30.93
C LEU A 232 20.37 -23.76 32.09
N ALA A 233 20.11 -24.24 33.30
CA ALA A 233 20.95 -24.00 34.46
C ALA A 233 22.11 -25.01 34.52
N SER A 234 23.14 -24.67 35.30
CA SER A 234 24.26 -25.58 35.53
C SER A 234 23.79 -26.87 36.20
N GLY A 235 24.02 -28.00 35.54
CA GLY A 235 23.61 -29.33 36.02
C GLY A 235 22.31 -29.85 35.41
N ASP A 236 21.59 -29.04 34.62
CA ASP A 236 20.38 -29.48 33.92
C ASP A 236 20.69 -30.51 32.82
N GLN A 237 19.78 -31.46 32.65
CA GLN A 237 19.76 -32.38 31.50
C GLN A 237 18.55 -32.07 30.64
N SER A 238 18.73 -32.04 29.32
CA SER A 238 17.66 -31.76 28.37
C SER A 238 17.71 -32.73 27.19
N THR A 239 16.54 -33.00 26.61
CA THR A 239 16.43 -33.70 25.33
C THR A 239 16.06 -32.67 24.28
N LEU A 240 16.89 -32.56 23.24
CA LEU A 240 16.66 -31.67 22.11
C LEU A 240 16.03 -32.47 20.98
N ALA A 241 15.12 -31.84 20.23
CA ALA A 241 14.61 -32.38 18.99
C ALA A 241 15.28 -31.65 17.82
N LEU A 242 15.78 -32.42 16.85
CA LEU A 242 16.26 -31.92 15.58
C LEU A 242 15.33 -32.43 14.50
N ASP A 243 14.53 -31.54 13.94
CA ASP A 243 13.62 -31.85 12.85
C ASP A 243 14.37 -31.69 11.52
N LEU A 244 14.31 -32.74 10.70
CA LEU A 244 14.95 -32.79 9.38
C LEU A 244 13.88 -32.99 8.32
N THR A 245 13.73 -32.01 7.44
CA THR A 245 12.77 -32.05 6.32
C THR A 245 13.52 -32.08 5.00
N ASN A 246 13.41 -33.19 4.27
CA ASN A 246 13.97 -33.29 2.92
C ASN A 246 13.00 -32.71 1.89
N LEU A 247 13.47 -31.73 1.11
CA LEU A 247 12.72 -31.04 0.07
C LEU A 247 13.21 -31.39 -1.36
N THR A 248 14.03 -32.44 -1.51
CA THR A 248 14.42 -32.99 -2.82
C THR A 248 13.40 -34.00 -3.33
N ASP A 249 13.29 -34.12 -4.66
CA ASP A 249 12.50 -35.16 -5.35
C ASP A 249 13.10 -36.58 -5.17
#